data_AF-C2G2F8-F1
#
_entry.id   AF-C2G2F8-F1
#
_cell.length_a   1.000
_cell.length_b   1.000
_cell.length_c   1.000
_cell.angle_alpha   90.00
_cell.angle_beta   90.00
_cell.angle_gamma   90.00
#
_symmetry.space_group_name_H-M   'P 1'
#
loop_
_entity.id
_entity.type
_entity.pdbx_description
1 polymer ?
#
loop_
_entity_poly.entity_id
_entity_poly.type
_entity_poly.pdbx_seq_one_letter_code
_entity_poly.pdbx_strand_id
1 'polypeptide(L)'
;MKSIVIRLIFAFILFSTTCANAHTLDSVILKQIGDQLVQLKLQQAEGKTTAGDNCVRDEDGNFLSCYSAESSPLWVDDFNQDGFPDAVFQFMDEGLGGGGNAYGYNYLLVLLDKEHHILNQYSIFGGGKFSYGHLTIDRVEKGKIYTTYNENPMSRSAYDEDDIELKQVNLVFSFQDNKVVEVHYQRCPMADVKKQIFIPNDRQLIKPTLQPDDQFNEEYTEVITLTDSTQYIASLSGCEDLELYFSRTIPFRMELESNRSAIKQELLLNILYLRENTFFKTVLTHTYSQLTNMDKELIETDEHGGTSIKLMLPDKWVAYLFVSGNEEQGSFITIRYERSKLEEAMDFWESMESKELL
;
A
#
# COMPACT_ATOMS: atom_id res chain seq x y z
N MET A 1 -40.88 -7.51 -72.37
CA MET A 1 -41.89 -8.26 -71.59
C MET A 1 -41.19 -8.82 -70.35
N LYS A 2 -41.21 -8.13 -69.21
CA LYS A 2 -42.17 -8.30 -68.09
C LYS A 2 -42.25 -9.75 -67.56
N SER A 3 -41.61 -10.00 -66.41
CA SER A 3 -42.20 -10.49 -65.14
C SER A 3 -41.03 -10.92 -64.21
N ILE A 4 -40.62 -10.16 -63.19
CA ILE A 4 -41.12 -10.16 -61.80
C ILE A 4 -41.51 -11.55 -61.29
N VAL A 5 -40.68 -12.11 -60.39
CA VAL A 5 -41.11 -12.83 -59.17
C VAL A 5 -40.10 -12.53 -58.05
N ILE A 6 -40.61 -11.91 -56.99
CA ILE A 6 -40.01 -11.65 -55.67
C ILE A 6 -39.96 -12.97 -54.87
N ARG A 7 -38.86 -13.30 -54.16
CA ARG A 7 -38.91 -14.02 -52.85
C ARG A 7 -37.64 -13.86 -51.98
N LEU A 8 -37.90 -13.34 -50.78
CA LEU A 8 -37.33 -13.64 -49.45
C LEU A 8 -35.86 -13.35 -49.11
N ILE A 9 -35.73 -12.30 -48.29
CA ILE A 9 -34.81 -12.15 -47.15
C ILE A 9 -34.96 -13.34 -46.20
N PHE A 10 -33.85 -13.96 -45.79
CA PHE A 10 -33.47 -14.36 -44.42
C PHE A 10 -32.28 -15.35 -44.46
N ALA A 11 -31.33 -15.16 -43.53
CA ALA A 11 -30.19 -16.03 -43.14
C ALA A 11 -28.83 -15.45 -43.54
N PHE A 12 -27.88 -15.19 -42.66
CA PHE A 12 -27.78 -15.45 -41.24
C PHE A 12 -26.70 -14.47 -40.78
N ILE A 13 -27.07 -13.54 -39.91
CA ILE A 13 -26.06 -12.74 -39.22
C ILE A 13 -25.35 -13.72 -38.29
N LEU A 14 -24.13 -14.12 -38.65
CA LEU A 14 -23.18 -14.72 -37.71
C LEU A 14 -22.72 -13.59 -36.78
N PHE A 15 -23.63 -13.13 -35.93
CA PHE A 15 -23.26 -12.67 -34.61
C PHE A 15 -22.76 -13.94 -33.91
N SER A 16 -21.45 -14.09 -33.82
CA SER A 16 -20.84 -14.93 -32.81
C SER A 16 -21.23 -14.35 -31.45
N THR A 17 -22.40 -14.76 -30.98
CA THR A 17 -22.80 -14.70 -29.57
C THR A 17 -21.92 -15.69 -28.82
N THR A 18 -20.70 -15.30 -28.52
CA THR A 18 -19.91 -15.85 -27.41
C THR A 18 -19.85 -14.80 -26.31
N CYS A 19 -21.02 -14.31 -25.91
CA CYS A 19 -21.23 -13.59 -24.65
C CYS A 19 -22.37 -14.33 -23.94
N ALA A 20 -22.11 -15.58 -23.55
CA ALA A 20 -23.03 -16.35 -22.73
C ALA A 20 -22.20 -17.37 -21.96
N ASN A 21 -22.19 -17.20 -20.64
CA ASN A 21 -21.52 -18.00 -19.60
C ASN A 21 -20.09 -17.56 -19.24
N ALA A 22 -19.94 -16.35 -18.70
CA ALA A 22 -19.07 -16.25 -17.53
C ALA A 22 -19.70 -17.19 -16.49
N HIS A 23 -19.06 -18.32 -16.23
CA HIS A 23 -19.60 -19.39 -15.42
C HIS A 23 -19.89 -18.86 -14.00
N THR A 24 -21.14 -18.89 -13.54
CA THR A 24 -21.45 -18.42 -12.19
C THR A 24 -20.87 -19.38 -11.15
N LEU A 25 -20.10 -18.87 -10.19
CA LEU A 25 -19.72 -19.64 -9.00
C LEU A 25 -20.87 -19.59 -7.99
N ASP A 26 -21.40 -20.76 -7.64
CA ASP A 26 -22.44 -20.84 -6.61
C ASP A 26 -21.85 -20.71 -5.19
N SER A 27 -22.72 -20.55 -4.20
CA SER A 27 -22.29 -20.37 -2.81
C SER A 27 -21.55 -21.57 -2.23
N VAL A 28 -21.76 -22.78 -2.75
CA VAL A 28 -21.07 -24.00 -2.27
C VAL A 28 -19.63 -23.99 -2.77
N ILE A 29 -19.42 -23.70 -4.06
CA ILE A 29 -18.10 -23.58 -4.66
C ILE A 29 -17.33 -22.43 -4.01
N LEU A 30 -17.97 -21.26 -3.84
CA LEU A 30 -17.35 -20.11 -3.17
C LEU A 30 -16.93 -20.46 -1.75
N LYS A 31 -17.77 -21.17 -0.98
CA LYS A 31 -17.38 -21.63 0.36
C LYS A 31 -16.16 -22.55 0.33
N GLN A 32 -16.09 -23.49 -0.63
CA GLN A 32 -14.94 -24.39 -0.76
C GLN A 32 -13.65 -23.63 -1.07
N ILE A 33 -13.71 -22.62 -1.93
CA ILE A 33 -12.56 -21.75 -2.23
C ILE A 33 -12.19 -20.93 -1.00
N GLY A 34 -13.16 -20.38 -0.28
CA GLY A 34 -12.93 -19.69 1.00
C GLY A 34 -12.21 -20.56 2.03
N ASP A 35 -12.67 -21.81 2.19
CA ASP A 35 -12.02 -22.79 3.06
C ASP A 35 -10.57 -23.06 2.60
N GLN A 36 -10.31 -23.16 1.28
CA GLN A 36 -8.94 -23.30 0.75
C GLN A 36 -8.05 -22.10 1.07
N LEU A 37 -8.54 -20.86 0.94
CA LEU A 37 -7.79 -19.64 1.30
C LEU A 37 -7.38 -19.65 2.77
N VAL A 38 -8.30 -20.03 3.66
CA VAL A 38 -7.99 -20.16 5.10
C VAL A 38 -6.93 -21.21 5.34
N GLN A 39 -7.02 -22.39 4.69
CA GLN A 39 -6.02 -23.44 4.85
C GLN A 39 -4.64 -23.01 4.33
N LEU A 40 -4.56 -22.29 3.21
CA LEU A 40 -3.31 -21.72 2.71
C LEU A 40 -2.68 -20.77 3.73
N LYS A 41 -3.48 -19.92 4.37
CA LYS A 41 -3.00 -18.99 5.39
C LYS A 41 -2.50 -19.72 6.64
N LEU A 42 -3.22 -20.74 7.10
CA LEU A 42 -2.83 -21.56 8.26
C LEU A 42 -1.52 -22.32 8.03
N GLN A 43 -1.28 -22.80 6.81
CA GLN A 43 -0.02 -23.49 6.45
C GLN A 43 1.20 -22.56 6.49
N GLN A 44 0.99 -21.26 6.29
CA GLN A 44 2.04 -20.24 6.33
C GLN A 44 2.22 -19.62 7.72
N ALA A 45 1.29 -19.88 8.65
CA ALA A 45 1.31 -19.25 9.95
C ALA A 45 2.35 -19.86 10.89
N GLU A 46 3.00 -19.00 11.68
CA GLU A 46 3.89 -19.41 12.76
C GLU A 46 3.06 -19.67 14.02
N GLY A 47 2.86 -20.95 14.36
CA GLY A 47 2.11 -21.35 15.55
C GLY A 47 1.51 -22.75 15.46
N LYS A 48 0.78 -23.16 16.51
CA LYS A 48 0.05 -24.43 16.54
C LYS A 48 -1.31 -24.27 15.88
N THR A 49 -1.61 -25.12 14.91
CA THR A 49 -2.92 -25.24 14.28
C THR A 49 -3.59 -26.56 14.70
N THR A 50 -4.93 -26.56 14.77
CA THR A 50 -5.71 -27.77 15.07
C THR A 50 -6.55 -28.13 13.85
N ALA A 51 -6.57 -29.41 13.47
CA ALA A 51 -7.37 -29.86 12.34
C ALA A 51 -8.87 -29.57 12.55
N GLY A 52 -9.50 -28.93 11.58
CA GLY A 52 -10.92 -28.53 11.63
C GLY A 52 -11.19 -27.20 12.35
N ASP A 53 -10.14 -26.52 12.81
CA ASP A 53 -10.21 -25.16 13.35
C ASP A 53 -9.49 -24.19 12.41
N ASN A 54 -9.94 -22.93 12.39
CA ASN A 54 -9.41 -21.87 11.55
C ASN A 54 -8.45 -20.93 12.30
N CYS A 55 -7.96 -21.37 13.47
CA CYS A 55 -7.16 -20.55 14.36
C CYS A 55 -5.73 -21.05 14.59
N VAL A 56 -4.85 -20.09 14.82
CA VAL A 56 -3.43 -20.25 15.18
C VAL A 56 -3.27 -19.94 16.66
N ARG A 57 -2.46 -20.74 17.36
CA ARG A 57 -2.17 -20.56 18.78
C ARG A 57 -0.68 -20.55 19.07
N ASP A 58 -0.30 -19.90 20.17
CA ASP A 58 1.05 -19.99 20.72
C ASP A 58 1.31 -21.36 21.39
N GLU A 59 2.48 -21.48 22.02
CA GLU A 59 2.86 -22.73 22.70
C GLU A 59 1.96 -23.06 23.90
N ASP A 60 1.45 -22.02 24.58
CA ASP A 60 0.60 -22.08 25.77
C ASP A 60 -0.88 -22.29 25.43
N GLY A 61 -1.24 -22.20 24.15
CA GLY A 61 -2.60 -22.40 23.65
C GLY A 61 -3.44 -21.13 23.54
N ASN A 62 -2.84 -19.94 23.68
CA ASN A 62 -3.53 -18.67 23.48
C ASN A 62 -3.73 -18.41 21.98
N PHE A 63 -4.86 -17.80 21.62
CA PHE A 63 -5.17 -17.44 20.25
C PHE A 63 -4.27 -16.32 19.73
N LEU A 64 -3.57 -16.59 18.64
CA LEU A 64 -2.78 -15.62 17.90
C LEU A 64 -3.62 -14.94 16.81
N SER A 65 -4.30 -15.75 15.99
CA SER A 65 -5.16 -15.32 14.88
C SER A 65 -6.26 -16.35 14.64
N CYS A 66 -7.41 -15.90 14.13
CA CYS A 66 -8.48 -16.75 13.62
C CYS A 66 -8.93 -16.20 12.28
N TYR A 67 -8.98 -17.05 11.25
CA TYR A 67 -9.21 -16.62 9.88
C TYR A 67 -10.60 -17.02 9.38
N SER A 68 -11.22 -16.14 8.62
CA SER A 68 -12.41 -16.46 7.84
C SER A 68 -12.32 -15.86 6.44
N ALA A 69 -12.99 -16.49 5.49
CA ALA A 69 -13.06 -16.05 4.11
C ALA A 69 -14.50 -16.19 3.61
N GLU A 70 -15.10 -15.07 3.23
CA GLU A 70 -16.49 -15.01 2.78
C GLU A 70 -16.57 -14.35 1.40
N SER A 71 -17.51 -14.81 0.57
CA SER A 71 -17.75 -14.26 -0.76
C SER A 71 -19.24 -14.33 -1.09
N SER A 72 -19.60 -13.64 -2.16
CA SER A 72 -20.96 -13.59 -2.69
C SER A 72 -20.95 -13.95 -4.18
N PRO A 73 -21.97 -14.65 -4.70
CA PRO A 73 -22.15 -14.83 -6.13
C PRO A 73 -22.22 -13.50 -6.91
N LEU A 74 -22.49 -12.37 -6.24
CA LEU A 74 -22.47 -11.03 -6.81
C LEU A 74 -21.06 -10.43 -6.92
N TRP A 75 -20.04 -11.13 -6.42
CA TRP A 75 -18.62 -10.72 -6.44
C TRP A 75 -17.78 -11.60 -7.37
N VAL A 76 -18.44 -12.21 -8.37
CA VAL A 76 -17.86 -13.13 -9.34
C VAL A 76 -17.84 -12.47 -10.71
N ASP A 77 -16.69 -12.48 -11.38
CA ASP A 77 -16.51 -12.00 -12.75
C ASP A 77 -15.24 -12.63 -13.35
N ASP A 78 -14.98 -12.42 -14.64
CA ASP A 78 -13.72 -12.82 -15.28
C ASP A 78 -12.75 -11.63 -15.25
N PHE A 79 -11.92 -11.54 -14.20
CA PHE A 79 -11.06 -10.37 -13.97
C PHE A 79 -9.85 -10.37 -14.89
N ASN A 80 -9.30 -11.54 -15.21
CA ASN A 80 -8.11 -11.69 -16.05
C ASN A 80 -8.42 -11.94 -17.54
N GLN A 81 -9.69 -12.05 -17.92
CA GLN A 81 -10.20 -12.28 -19.27
C GLN A 81 -9.72 -13.60 -19.90
N ASP A 82 -9.50 -14.63 -19.08
CA ASP A 82 -9.10 -15.95 -19.55
C ASP A 82 -10.29 -16.86 -19.90
N GLY A 83 -11.52 -16.38 -19.67
CA GLY A 83 -12.78 -17.09 -19.93
C GLY A 83 -13.28 -17.94 -18.77
N PHE A 84 -12.59 -17.95 -17.63
CA PHE A 84 -12.99 -18.62 -16.40
C PHE A 84 -13.44 -17.60 -15.34
N PRO A 85 -14.36 -17.99 -14.44
CA PRO A 85 -14.83 -17.08 -13.41
C PRO A 85 -13.82 -17.00 -12.27
N ASP A 86 -13.52 -15.78 -11.88
CA ASP A 86 -12.76 -15.42 -10.69
C ASP A 86 -13.71 -14.88 -9.62
N ALA A 87 -13.21 -14.69 -8.39
CA ALA A 87 -14.04 -14.18 -7.30
C ALA A 87 -13.28 -13.27 -6.35
N VAL A 88 -14.03 -12.36 -5.71
CA VAL A 88 -13.52 -11.56 -4.60
C VAL A 88 -13.99 -12.16 -3.28
N PHE A 89 -13.08 -12.27 -2.31
CA PHE A 89 -13.35 -12.76 -0.96
C PHE A 89 -13.04 -11.68 0.06
N GLN A 90 -13.94 -11.41 0.99
CA GLN A 90 -13.55 -10.75 2.24
C GLN A 90 -12.80 -11.78 3.09
N PHE A 91 -11.54 -11.49 3.38
CA PHE A 91 -10.67 -12.32 4.22
C PHE A 91 -10.37 -11.58 5.51
N MET A 92 -10.83 -12.12 6.63
CA MET A 92 -10.69 -11.54 7.96
C MET A 92 -9.64 -12.29 8.77
N ASP A 93 -8.80 -11.54 9.48
CA ASP A 93 -8.07 -12.02 10.65
C ASP A 93 -8.66 -11.33 11.88
N GLU A 94 -9.28 -12.11 12.76
CA GLU A 94 -9.87 -11.62 14.01
C GLU A 94 -8.82 -11.18 15.05
N GLY A 95 -7.55 -11.51 14.80
CA GLY A 95 -6.39 -11.18 15.62
C GLY A 95 -6.40 -11.86 16.99
N LEU A 96 -5.64 -11.27 17.92
CA LEU A 96 -5.48 -11.78 19.28
C LEU A 96 -6.84 -11.94 19.98
N GLY A 97 -7.15 -13.18 20.38
CA GLY A 97 -8.33 -13.51 21.16
C GLY A 97 -9.60 -13.88 20.38
N GLY A 98 -9.55 -14.08 19.06
CA GLY A 98 -10.71 -14.58 18.29
C GLY A 98 -11.92 -13.64 18.32
N GLY A 99 -11.67 -12.33 18.19
CA GLY A 99 -12.74 -11.33 17.99
C GLY A 99 -12.77 -10.13 18.93
N GLY A 100 -11.69 -9.36 19.12
CA GLY A 100 -11.87 -8.10 19.88
C GLY A 100 -10.81 -7.00 19.87
N ASN A 101 -9.51 -7.32 19.79
CA ASN A 101 -8.51 -6.29 20.10
C ASN A 101 -7.67 -5.77 18.94
N ALA A 102 -7.48 -6.54 17.88
CA ALA A 102 -6.69 -6.14 16.73
C ALA A 102 -7.12 -6.91 15.48
N TYR A 103 -8.39 -6.74 15.06
CA TYR A 103 -8.86 -7.36 13.82
C TYR A 103 -8.45 -6.51 12.60
N GLY A 104 -8.29 -7.19 11.47
CA GLY A 104 -8.10 -6.59 10.16
C GLY A 104 -8.68 -7.47 9.08
N TYR A 105 -9.14 -6.87 7.99
CA TYR A 105 -9.59 -7.61 6.83
C TYR A 105 -9.07 -7.00 5.54
N ASN A 106 -8.99 -7.86 4.54
CA ASN A 106 -8.66 -7.51 3.18
C ASN A 106 -9.75 -8.08 2.26
N TYR A 107 -9.88 -7.52 1.07
CA TYR A 107 -10.51 -8.24 -0.02
C TYR A 107 -9.44 -8.93 -0.84
N LEU A 108 -9.61 -10.23 -1.08
CA LEU A 108 -8.75 -11.02 -1.95
C LEU A 108 -9.45 -11.19 -3.29
N LEU A 109 -8.89 -10.63 -4.36
CA LEU A 109 -9.23 -11.05 -5.71
C LEU A 109 -8.49 -12.36 -5.98
N VAL A 110 -9.25 -13.42 -6.23
CA VAL A 110 -8.75 -14.79 -6.40
C VAL A 110 -8.94 -15.20 -7.85
N LEU A 111 -7.82 -15.43 -8.54
CA LEU A 111 -7.83 -15.96 -9.90
C LEU A 111 -7.95 -17.48 -9.87
N LEU A 112 -8.82 -18.03 -10.71
CA LEU A 112 -9.16 -19.44 -10.71
C LEU A 112 -8.86 -20.11 -12.04
N ASP A 113 -8.50 -21.40 -12.00
CA ASP A 113 -8.48 -22.21 -13.21
C ASP A 113 -9.89 -22.73 -13.56
N LYS A 114 -10.01 -23.42 -14.70
CA LYS A 114 -11.26 -24.04 -15.16
C LYS A 114 -11.81 -25.12 -14.20
N GLU A 115 -11.00 -25.64 -13.29
CA GLU A 115 -11.36 -26.58 -12.24
C GLU A 115 -11.65 -25.86 -10.90
N HIS A 116 -11.63 -24.54 -10.88
CA HIS A 116 -11.80 -23.66 -9.71
C HIS A 116 -10.69 -23.80 -8.64
N HIS A 117 -9.49 -24.22 -9.03
CA HIS A 117 -8.33 -24.12 -8.14
C HIS A 117 -7.75 -22.71 -8.15
N ILE A 118 -7.24 -22.29 -7.00
CA ILE A 118 -6.59 -21.00 -6.82
C ILE A 118 -5.28 -20.97 -7.62
N LEU A 119 -5.22 -20.12 -8.65
CA LEU A 119 -4.01 -19.83 -9.42
C LEU A 119 -3.17 -18.75 -8.74
N ASN A 120 -3.84 -17.67 -8.32
CA ASN A 120 -3.20 -16.56 -7.62
C ASN A 120 -4.21 -15.77 -6.79
N GLN A 121 -3.71 -14.95 -5.87
CA GLN A 121 -4.52 -14.06 -5.05
C GLN A 121 -3.88 -12.68 -4.92
N TYR A 122 -4.71 -11.65 -4.91
CA TYR A 122 -4.30 -10.26 -4.82
C TYR A 122 -5.08 -9.54 -3.74
N SER A 123 -4.35 -8.92 -2.81
CA SER A 123 -4.95 -8.25 -1.66
C SER A 123 -5.29 -6.80 -1.97
N ILE A 124 -6.49 -6.38 -1.57
CA ILE A 124 -6.93 -5.00 -1.46
C ILE A 124 -7.16 -4.75 0.02
N PHE A 125 -6.53 -3.72 0.57
CA PHE A 125 -6.70 -3.39 1.98
C PHE A 125 -8.17 -3.09 2.28
N GLY A 126 -8.76 -3.84 3.20
CA GLY A 126 -10.17 -3.71 3.57
C GLY A 126 -10.33 -2.76 4.76
N GLY A 127 -9.50 -2.93 5.78
CA GLY A 127 -9.50 -2.09 6.97
C GLY A 127 -9.16 -2.88 8.22
N GLY A 128 -9.32 -2.25 9.38
CA GLY A 128 -9.14 -2.90 10.67
C GLY A 128 -9.54 -1.97 11.81
N LYS A 129 -9.23 -2.37 13.04
CA LYS A 129 -9.60 -1.58 14.22
C LYS A 129 -8.99 -0.18 14.22
N PHE A 130 -7.72 -0.06 13.83
CA PHE A 130 -6.96 1.20 13.89
C PHE A 130 -6.65 1.77 12.49
N SER A 131 -7.33 1.32 11.44
CA SER A 131 -7.18 1.88 10.10
C SER A 131 -7.88 3.23 9.99
N TYR A 132 -7.50 4.04 9.00
CA TYR A 132 -8.18 5.29 8.67
C TYR A 132 -9.64 5.08 8.24
N GLY A 133 -9.92 3.98 7.56
CA GLY A 133 -11.26 3.65 7.07
C GLY A 133 -11.50 2.17 6.81
N HIS A 134 -12.72 1.87 6.37
CA HIS A 134 -13.26 0.55 6.07
C HIS A 134 -13.84 0.52 4.66
N LEU A 135 -13.31 -0.38 3.83
CA LEU A 135 -13.71 -0.61 2.45
C LEU A 135 -14.88 -1.59 2.40
N THR A 136 -15.91 -1.26 1.64
CA THR A 136 -17.06 -2.14 1.40
C THR A 136 -17.23 -2.34 -0.10
N ILE A 137 -17.47 -3.58 -0.54
CA ILE A 137 -17.80 -3.86 -1.95
C ILE A 137 -19.28 -3.58 -2.18
N ASP A 138 -19.57 -2.64 -3.07
CA ASP A 138 -20.93 -2.29 -3.47
C ASP A 138 -21.43 -3.21 -4.59
N ARG A 139 -20.56 -3.48 -5.58
CA ARG A 139 -20.83 -4.40 -6.70
C ARG A 139 -19.56 -4.79 -7.44
N VAL A 140 -19.62 -5.92 -8.14
CA VAL A 140 -18.63 -6.32 -9.15
C VAL A 140 -19.30 -6.35 -10.52
N GLU A 141 -18.68 -5.72 -11.52
CA GLU A 141 -19.19 -5.72 -12.89
C GLU A 141 -18.09 -5.37 -13.91
N LYS A 142 -17.99 -6.16 -15.00
CA LYS A 142 -17.07 -5.96 -16.14
C LYS A 142 -15.60 -5.93 -15.71
N GLY A 143 -15.20 -6.88 -14.89
CA GLY A 143 -13.83 -7.03 -14.37
C GLY A 143 -13.43 -5.90 -13.42
N LYS A 144 -14.40 -5.22 -12.81
CA LYS A 144 -14.17 -4.11 -11.86
C LYS A 144 -14.89 -4.34 -10.55
N ILE A 145 -14.26 -3.92 -9.46
CA ILE A 145 -14.79 -3.95 -8.10
C ILE A 145 -15.12 -2.51 -7.71
N TYR A 146 -16.40 -2.21 -7.54
CA TYR A 146 -16.87 -0.91 -7.09
C TYR A 146 -17.04 -0.96 -5.58
N THR A 147 -16.49 0.04 -4.90
CA THR A 147 -16.38 0.05 -3.45
C THR A 147 -16.64 1.43 -2.87
N THR A 148 -17.04 1.44 -1.60
CA THR A 148 -17.11 2.65 -0.77
C THR A 148 -16.12 2.51 0.39
N TYR A 149 -15.22 3.48 0.54
CA TYR A 149 -14.29 3.57 1.67
C TYR A 149 -14.80 4.58 2.67
N ASN A 150 -15.15 4.13 3.87
CA ASN A 150 -15.79 4.93 4.92
C ASN A 150 -14.79 5.22 6.03
N GLU A 151 -14.81 6.43 6.58
CA GLU A 151 -14.01 6.79 7.73
C GLU A 151 -14.28 5.90 8.94
N ASN A 152 -13.20 5.43 9.56
CA ASN A 152 -13.28 4.65 10.77
C ASN A 152 -13.48 5.60 11.97
N PRO A 153 -14.60 5.55 12.69
CA PRO A 153 -14.80 6.43 13.83
C PRO A 153 -13.73 6.26 14.93
N MET A 154 -13.10 5.08 15.02
CA MET A 154 -12.01 4.84 15.98
C MET A 154 -10.67 5.49 15.58
N SER A 155 -10.52 5.99 14.35
CA SER A 155 -9.31 6.75 13.96
C SER A 155 -9.34 8.19 14.47
N ARG A 156 -10.47 8.68 14.99
CA ARG A 156 -10.58 10.03 15.57
C ARG A 156 -9.97 10.02 16.98
N SER A 157 -8.99 10.89 17.21
CA SER A 157 -8.20 10.94 18.44
C SER A 157 -8.92 11.50 19.68
N ALA A 158 -10.22 11.78 19.60
CA ALA A 158 -11.01 12.23 20.75
C ALA A 158 -12.48 11.83 20.57
N TYR A 159 -13.04 11.21 21.61
CA TYR A 159 -14.44 10.77 21.72
C TYR A 159 -15.46 11.94 21.84
N ASP A 160 -15.15 13.15 21.37
CA ASP A 160 -15.85 14.37 21.78
C ASP A 160 -16.55 15.16 20.65
N GLU A 161 -16.72 14.61 19.45
CA GLU A 161 -17.48 15.28 18.38
C GLU A 161 -18.53 14.33 17.78
N ASP A 162 -19.61 14.14 18.53
CA ASP A 162 -20.80 13.33 18.20
C ASP A 162 -21.60 13.82 16.96
N ASP A 163 -21.16 14.90 16.28
CA ASP A 163 -21.93 15.56 15.20
C ASP A 163 -21.17 15.76 13.88
N ILE A 164 -20.00 15.14 13.68
CA ILE A 164 -19.28 15.24 12.39
C ILE A 164 -19.58 14.02 11.52
N GLU A 165 -20.24 14.26 10.38
CA GLU A 165 -20.46 13.26 9.31
C GLU A 165 -19.16 12.54 8.98
N LEU A 166 -19.19 11.19 9.02
CA LEU A 166 -18.03 10.39 8.62
C LEU A 166 -17.76 10.60 7.14
N LYS A 167 -16.50 10.87 6.80
CA LYS A 167 -16.11 11.03 5.40
C LYS A 167 -16.21 9.68 4.67
N GLN A 168 -16.51 9.74 3.38
CA GLN A 168 -16.58 8.56 2.53
C GLN A 168 -16.14 8.89 1.10
N VAL A 169 -15.57 7.91 0.40
CA VAL A 169 -15.15 8.05 -0.99
C VAL A 169 -15.45 6.78 -1.77
N ASN A 170 -15.86 6.93 -3.03
CA ASN A 170 -16.05 5.80 -3.93
C ASN A 170 -14.74 5.45 -4.62
N LEU A 171 -14.35 4.19 -4.55
CA LEU A 171 -13.15 3.67 -5.21
C LEU A 171 -13.53 2.56 -6.18
N VAL A 172 -12.79 2.47 -7.27
CA VAL A 172 -12.97 1.41 -8.27
C VAL A 172 -11.65 0.71 -8.48
N PHE A 173 -11.64 -0.60 -8.29
CA PHE A 173 -10.46 -1.43 -8.51
C PHE A 173 -10.62 -2.27 -9.77
N SER A 174 -9.51 -2.54 -10.44
CA SER A 174 -9.45 -3.41 -11.62
C SER A 174 -8.17 -4.23 -11.62
N PHE A 175 -8.21 -5.40 -12.24
CA PHE A 175 -7.05 -6.24 -12.44
C PHE A 175 -6.35 -5.89 -13.75
N GLN A 176 -5.09 -5.45 -13.68
CA GLN A 176 -4.28 -5.04 -14.83
C GLN A 176 -2.82 -5.39 -14.56
N ASP A 177 -2.09 -5.84 -15.58
CA ASP A 177 -0.64 -6.16 -15.47
C ASP A 177 -0.27 -7.06 -14.27
N ASN A 178 -1.09 -8.09 -14.02
CA ASN A 178 -0.93 -9.02 -12.90
C ASN A 178 -0.95 -8.35 -11.51
N LYS A 179 -1.70 -7.27 -11.34
CA LYS A 179 -1.95 -6.60 -10.06
C LYS A 179 -3.35 -6.01 -9.99
N VAL A 180 -3.84 -5.75 -8.79
CA VAL A 180 -5.06 -4.99 -8.58
C VAL A 180 -4.69 -3.53 -8.37
N VAL A 181 -5.32 -2.62 -9.11
CA VAL A 181 -5.02 -1.20 -9.09
C VAL A 181 -6.32 -0.41 -8.96
N GLU A 182 -6.30 0.63 -8.13
CA GLU A 182 -7.35 1.65 -8.11
C GLU A 182 -7.33 2.41 -9.46
N VAL A 183 -8.48 2.53 -10.10
CA VAL A 183 -8.60 2.98 -11.50
C VAL A 183 -8.13 4.43 -11.69
N HIS A 184 -8.31 5.30 -10.70
CA HIS A 184 -7.87 6.70 -10.75
C HIS A 184 -6.37 6.86 -10.46
N TYR A 185 -5.67 5.83 -9.95
CA TYR A 185 -4.22 5.86 -9.73
C TYR A 185 -3.42 6.23 -10.99
N GLN A 186 -3.92 5.95 -12.20
CA GLN A 186 -3.24 6.38 -13.43
C GLN A 186 -3.10 7.91 -13.58
N ARG A 187 -3.89 8.69 -12.84
CA ARG A 187 -3.80 10.17 -12.79
C ARG A 187 -2.78 10.66 -11.75
N CYS A 188 -2.21 9.72 -11.01
CA CYS A 188 -1.20 9.96 -10.02
C CYS A 188 0.15 10.26 -10.68
N PRO A 189 0.90 11.30 -10.27
CA PRO A 189 2.24 11.54 -10.79
C PRO A 189 3.14 10.34 -10.58
N MET A 190 2.95 9.62 -9.46
CA MET A 190 3.70 8.41 -9.15
C MET A 190 3.49 7.29 -10.16
N ALA A 191 2.37 7.24 -10.90
CA ALA A 191 2.14 6.23 -11.93
C ALA A 191 3.15 6.33 -13.08
N ASP A 192 3.57 7.56 -13.42
CA ASP A 192 4.52 7.82 -14.52
C ASP A 192 5.98 7.90 -14.06
N VAL A 193 6.22 7.97 -12.75
CA VAL A 193 7.58 8.08 -12.22
C VAL A 193 8.30 6.74 -12.37
N LYS A 194 9.52 6.80 -12.91
CA LYS A 194 10.40 5.64 -12.95
C LYS A 194 10.67 5.14 -11.53
N LYS A 195 10.23 3.91 -11.24
CA LYS A 195 10.40 3.23 -9.95
C LYS A 195 11.86 2.77 -9.79
N GLN A 196 12.73 3.70 -9.42
CA GLN A 196 14.15 3.44 -9.15
C GLN A 196 14.72 4.59 -8.31
N ILE A 197 15.30 4.28 -7.15
CA ILE A 197 15.82 5.31 -6.24
C ILE A 197 17.36 5.30 -6.25
N PHE A 198 17.97 4.14 -5.95
CA PHE A 198 19.41 3.95 -5.91
C PHE A 198 19.99 3.66 -7.29
N ILE A 199 21.21 4.16 -7.53
CA ILE A 199 22.00 3.86 -8.72
C ILE A 199 22.64 2.48 -8.53
N PRO A 200 22.33 1.48 -9.37
CA PRO A 200 22.91 0.14 -9.25
C PRO A 200 24.44 0.15 -9.35
N ASN A 201 25.10 -0.63 -8.49
CA ASN A 201 26.54 -0.88 -8.56
C ASN A 201 26.87 -2.28 -8.00
N ASP A 202 28.07 -2.79 -8.31
CA ASP A 202 28.49 -4.15 -7.93
C ASP A 202 28.74 -4.35 -6.42
N ARG A 203 28.66 -3.28 -5.62
CA ARG A 203 28.99 -3.29 -4.18
C ARG A 203 27.76 -3.24 -3.27
N GLN A 204 26.56 -3.23 -3.84
CA GLN A 204 25.32 -3.15 -3.09
C GLN A 204 24.28 -4.12 -3.65
N LEU A 205 23.58 -4.79 -2.75
CA LEU A 205 22.38 -5.54 -3.10
C LEU A 205 21.17 -4.60 -2.92
N ILE A 206 20.43 -4.34 -3.99
CA ILE A 206 19.16 -3.60 -3.96
C ILE A 206 18.01 -4.59 -3.96
N LYS A 207 17.14 -4.52 -2.97
CA LYS A 207 15.88 -5.27 -2.91
C LYS A 207 14.70 -4.31 -3.10
N PRO A 208 14.11 -4.26 -4.30
CA PRO A 208 12.96 -3.42 -4.57
C PRO A 208 11.65 -4.13 -4.15
N THR A 209 10.70 -3.32 -3.71
CA THR A 209 9.33 -3.72 -3.37
C THR A 209 8.38 -2.65 -3.91
N LEU A 210 7.24 -3.08 -4.44
CA LEU A 210 6.15 -2.21 -4.87
C LEU A 210 4.87 -2.71 -4.20
N GLN A 211 4.25 -1.89 -3.36
CA GLN A 211 3.05 -2.24 -2.60
C GLN A 211 2.09 -1.06 -2.57
N PRO A 212 0.78 -1.28 -2.45
CA PRO A 212 -0.17 -0.20 -2.20
C PRO A 212 0.01 0.36 -0.77
N ASP A 213 -0.11 1.67 -0.62
CA ASP A 213 -0.23 2.35 0.67
C ASP A 213 -1.69 2.36 1.18
N ASP A 214 -1.93 2.97 2.34
CA ASP A 214 -3.25 3.09 2.96
C ASP A 214 -4.24 3.95 2.15
N GLN A 215 -3.76 4.68 1.14
CA GLN A 215 -4.55 5.46 0.20
C GLN A 215 -4.73 4.75 -1.15
N PHE A 216 -4.32 3.49 -1.23
CA PHE A 216 -4.35 2.65 -2.44
C PHE A 216 -3.51 3.19 -3.60
N ASN A 217 -2.49 4.01 -3.30
CA ASN A 217 -1.46 4.42 -4.25
C ASN A 217 -0.28 3.46 -4.19
N GLU A 218 0.51 3.33 -5.26
CA GLU A 218 1.75 2.55 -5.16
C GLU A 218 2.84 3.31 -4.39
N GLU A 219 3.39 2.65 -3.37
CA GLU A 219 4.66 2.95 -2.72
C GLU A 219 5.76 2.04 -3.28
N TYR A 220 6.86 2.65 -3.72
CA TYR A 220 8.04 1.94 -4.20
C TYR A 220 9.18 2.07 -3.20
N THR A 221 9.64 0.94 -2.67
CA THR A 221 10.66 0.89 -1.61
C THR A 221 11.87 0.09 -2.07
N GLU A 222 13.06 0.62 -1.84
CA GLU A 222 14.34 -0.05 -2.08
C GLU A 222 15.11 -0.19 -0.76
N VAL A 223 15.44 -1.41 -0.39
CA VAL A 223 16.39 -1.70 0.68
C VAL A 223 17.74 -2.02 0.08
N ILE A 224 18.77 -1.25 0.45
CA ILE A 224 20.16 -1.56 0.10
C ILE A 224 20.88 -2.20 1.28
N THR A 225 21.70 -3.20 1.00
CA THR A 225 22.65 -3.75 1.98
C THR A 225 24.06 -3.61 1.42
N LEU A 226 24.90 -2.90 2.16
CA LEU A 226 26.31 -2.70 1.85
C LEU A 226 27.17 -3.88 2.32
N THR A 227 28.42 -3.92 1.87
CA THR A 227 29.37 -4.99 2.21
C THR A 227 29.68 -5.09 3.70
N ASP A 228 29.52 -3.99 4.45
CA ASP A 228 29.69 -3.94 5.90
C ASP A 228 28.38 -4.24 6.66
N SER A 229 27.35 -4.73 5.96
CA SER A 229 25.99 -4.98 6.46
C SER A 229 25.20 -3.73 6.84
N THR A 230 25.71 -2.53 6.57
CA THR A 230 24.91 -1.30 6.67
C THR A 230 23.71 -1.40 5.75
N GLN A 231 22.53 -1.06 6.26
CA GLN A 231 21.30 -0.98 5.46
C GLN A 231 20.82 0.45 5.33
N TYR A 232 20.41 0.83 4.12
CA TYR A 232 19.56 1.99 3.91
C TYR A 232 18.23 1.52 3.33
N ILE A 233 17.17 2.20 3.75
CA ILE A 233 15.83 2.03 3.21
C ILE A 233 15.49 3.34 2.53
N ALA A 234 14.91 3.27 1.34
CA ALA A 234 14.33 4.43 0.69
C ALA A 234 12.95 4.08 0.15
N SER A 235 12.01 5.01 0.26
CA SER A 235 10.68 4.87 -0.34
C SER A 235 10.32 6.11 -1.16
N LEU A 236 9.54 5.89 -2.20
CA LEU A 236 8.97 6.90 -3.06
C LEU A 236 7.47 6.63 -3.18
N SER A 237 6.65 7.58 -2.75
CA SER A 237 5.19 7.42 -2.60
C SER A 237 4.45 8.75 -2.79
N GLY A 238 3.12 8.70 -2.65
CA GLY A 238 2.25 9.87 -2.62
C GLY A 238 1.76 10.35 -3.98
N CYS A 239 0.60 11.00 -3.99
CA CYS A 239 -0.11 11.34 -5.22
C CYS A 239 -0.38 12.84 -5.39
N GLU A 240 -0.92 13.44 -4.34
CA GLU A 240 -1.08 14.88 -4.19
C GLU A 240 0.25 15.48 -3.73
N ASP A 241 0.83 14.86 -2.72
CA ASP A 241 2.13 15.20 -2.15
C ASP A 241 3.13 14.10 -2.48
N LEU A 242 4.07 14.38 -3.39
CA LEU A 242 5.12 13.42 -3.71
C LEU A 242 6.09 13.34 -2.54
N GLU A 243 6.30 12.14 -2.03
CA GLU A 243 7.18 11.87 -0.91
C GLU A 243 8.38 11.02 -1.35
N LEU A 244 9.57 11.46 -0.95
CA LEU A 244 10.80 10.68 -1.02
C LEU A 244 11.39 10.57 0.38
N TYR A 245 11.48 9.36 0.90
CA TYR A 245 11.95 9.08 2.23
C TYR A 245 13.22 8.24 2.18
N PHE A 246 14.16 8.55 3.06
CA PHE A 246 15.35 7.74 3.31
C PHE A 246 15.47 7.49 4.80
N SER A 247 15.87 6.27 5.16
CA SER A 247 16.27 5.95 6.52
C SER A 247 17.47 5.04 6.59
N ARG A 248 18.17 5.16 7.70
CA ARG A 248 19.32 4.33 8.07
C ARG A 248 19.39 4.24 9.59
N THR A 249 19.71 3.07 10.09
CA THR A 249 20.09 2.88 11.50
C THR A 249 21.58 2.58 11.58
N ILE A 250 22.27 3.24 12.50
CA ILE A 250 23.68 3.00 12.83
C ILE A 250 23.82 2.56 14.30
N PRO A 251 24.96 1.98 14.71
CA PRO A 251 25.22 1.73 16.12
C PRO A 251 25.00 2.98 16.97
N PHE A 252 24.42 2.81 18.16
CA PHE A 252 24.07 3.93 19.02
C PHE A 252 25.29 4.81 19.33
N ARG A 253 25.11 6.12 19.18
CA ARG A 253 26.11 7.14 19.46
C ARG A 253 25.49 8.21 20.35
N MET A 254 25.88 8.22 21.61
CA MET A 254 25.37 9.15 22.64
C MET A 254 25.51 10.62 22.24
N GLU A 255 26.55 10.98 21.49
CA GLU A 255 26.71 12.35 21.01
C GLU A 255 25.57 12.80 20.06
N LEU A 256 24.87 11.87 19.40
CA LEU A 256 23.77 12.20 18.50
C LEU A 256 22.47 12.54 19.23
N GLU A 257 22.38 12.36 20.54
CA GLU A 257 21.19 12.72 21.32
C GLU A 257 21.10 14.23 21.61
N SER A 258 22.24 14.92 21.70
CA SER A 258 22.29 16.32 22.14
C SER A 258 23.38 17.18 21.51
N ASN A 259 24.44 16.59 20.96
CA ASN A 259 25.52 17.38 20.37
C ASN A 259 25.15 17.83 18.95
N ARG A 260 24.63 19.05 18.85
CA ARG A 260 24.27 19.74 17.60
C ARG A 260 25.34 19.65 16.50
N SER A 261 26.63 19.69 16.87
CA SER A 261 27.72 19.60 15.89
C SER A 261 27.88 18.18 15.35
N ALA A 262 27.74 17.17 16.22
CA ALA A 262 27.78 15.76 15.82
C ALA A 262 26.57 15.40 14.96
N ILE A 263 25.37 15.84 15.34
CA ILE A 263 24.12 15.65 14.60
C ILE A 263 24.22 16.24 13.20
N LYS A 264 24.64 17.52 13.10
CA LYS A 264 24.84 18.18 11.81
C LYS A 264 25.83 17.42 10.93
N GLN A 265 26.96 16.99 11.49
CA GLN A 265 27.98 16.26 10.74
C GLN A 265 27.46 14.91 10.25
N GLU A 266 26.72 14.18 11.07
CA GLU A 266 26.14 12.89 10.69
C GLU A 266 25.10 13.04 9.57
N LEU A 267 24.22 14.04 9.67
CA LEU A 267 23.27 14.37 8.59
C LEU A 267 23.99 14.71 7.28
N LEU A 268 25.04 15.53 7.33
CA LEU A 268 25.83 15.89 6.14
C LEU A 268 26.50 14.66 5.50
N LEU A 269 27.02 13.73 6.30
CA LEU A 269 27.61 12.47 5.80
C LEU A 269 26.57 11.60 5.10
N ASN A 270 25.39 11.44 5.69
CA ASN A 270 24.31 10.64 5.09
C ASN A 270 23.76 11.29 3.82
N ILE A 271 23.52 12.60 3.81
CA ILE A 271 23.08 13.33 2.60
C ILE A 271 24.13 13.21 1.49
N LEU A 272 25.42 13.33 1.81
CA LEU A 272 26.50 13.18 0.84
C LEU A 272 26.48 11.80 0.19
N TYR A 273 26.37 10.74 1.00
CA TYR A 273 26.27 9.37 0.51
C TYR A 273 25.06 9.19 -0.41
N LEU A 274 23.87 9.64 0.00
CA LEU A 274 22.66 9.54 -0.79
C LEU A 274 22.79 10.32 -2.11
N ARG A 275 23.41 11.50 -2.10
CA ARG A 275 23.63 12.33 -3.29
C ARG A 275 24.48 11.61 -4.33
N GLU A 276 25.44 10.82 -3.89
CA GLU A 276 26.36 10.08 -4.78
C GLU A 276 25.74 8.78 -5.31
N ASN A 277 24.81 8.18 -4.56
CA ASN A 277 24.31 6.84 -4.81
C ASN A 277 22.83 6.77 -5.23
N THR A 278 22.15 7.91 -5.43
CA THR A 278 20.74 7.96 -5.85
C THR A 278 20.54 8.79 -7.11
N PHE A 279 19.38 8.62 -7.76
CA PHE A 279 18.95 9.46 -8.88
C PHE A 279 18.44 10.84 -8.46
N PHE A 280 18.29 11.11 -7.16
CA PHE A 280 17.72 12.34 -6.59
C PHE A 280 18.76 13.42 -6.26
N LYS A 281 19.79 13.56 -7.10
CA LYS A 281 20.96 14.42 -6.83
C LYS A 281 20.62 15.88 -6.56
N THR A 282 19.62 16.43 -7.26
CA THR A 282 19.25 17.86 -7.15
C THR A 282 18.74 18.20 -5.76
N VAL A 283 17.71 17.50 -5.28
CA VAL A 283 17.10 17.78 -3.96
C VAL A 283 18.13 17.57 -2.83
N LEU A 284 18.94 16.50 -2.91
CA LEU A 284 20.00 16.21 -1.97
C LEU A 284 21.12 17.28 -1.99
N THR A 285 21.42 17.86 -3.14
CA THR A 285 22.40 18.96 -3.27
C THR A 285 21.88 20.23 -2.59
N HIS A 286 20.60 20.56 -2.79
CA HIS A 286 19.97 21.70 -2.11
C HIS A 286 19.98 21.51 -0.59
N THR A 287 19.60 20.33 -0.10
CA THR A 287 19.63 20.01 1.34
C THR A 287 21.05 20.13 1.90
N TYR A 288 22.03 19.52 1.24
CA TYR A 288 23.43 19.58 1.67
C TYR A 288 23.93 21.02 1.79
N SER A 289 23.65 21.84 0.78
CA SER A 289 24.04 23.25 0.76
C SER A 289 23.38 24.05 1.88
N GLN A 290 22.08 23.88 2.11
CA GLN A 290 21.38 24.60 3.17
C GLN A 290 21.86 24.17 4.56
N LEU A 291 21.96 22.86 4.80
CA LEU A 291 22.43 22.34 6.08
C LEU A 291 23.87 22.78 6.37
N THR A 292 24.76 22.80 5.35
CA THR A 292 26.15 23.28 5.51
C THR A 292 26.18 24.72 6.03
N ASN A 293 25.35 25.60 5.46
CA ASN A 293 25.30 27.02 5.80
C ASN A 293 24.46 27.35 7.05
N MET A 294 23.62 26.42 7.52
CA MET A 294 22.83 26.59 8.74
C MET A 294 23.72 26.71 9.97
N ASP A 295 23.45 27.68 10.84
CA ASP A 295 24.10 27.72 12.15
C ASP A 295 23.67 26.51 12.98
N LYS A 296 24.63 25.80 13.59
CA LYS A 296 24.34 24.63 14.44
C LYS A 296 23.46 25.00 15.63
N GLU A 297 23.46 26.26 16.06
CA GLU A 297 22.64 26.70 17.19
C GLU A 297 21.14 26.73 16.86
N LEU A 298 20.76 26.66 15.58
CA LEU A 298 19.38 26.52 15.10
C LEU A 298 18.89 25.06 15.11
N ILE A 299 19.75 24.11 15.47
CA ILE A 299 19.39 22.71 15.60
C ILE A 299 18.75 22.51 16.98
N GLU A 300 17.44 22.38 16.98
CA GLU A 300 16.67 22.11 18.19
C GLU A 300 16.71 20.62 18.52
N THR A 301 16.97 20.33 19.78
CA THR A 301 16.92 18.98 20.35
C THR A 301 15.72 18.89 21.27
N ASP A 302 14.93 17.83 21.14
CA ASP A 302 13.77 17.62 22.00
C ASP A 302 14.19 17.18 23.42
N GLU A 303 13.23 17.17 24.34
CA GLU A 303 13.43 16.79 25.75
C GLU A 303 13.66 15.29 25.97
N HIS A 304 13.39 14.46 24.96
CA HIS A 304 13.49 13.01 25.00
C HIS A 304 14.72 12.46 24.26
N GLY A 305 15.55 13.34 23.70
CA GLY A 305 16.66 12.98 22.84
C GLY A 305 16.23 12.86 21.38
N GLY A 306 16.82 13.70 20.54
CA GLY A 306 16.51 13.71 19.12
C GLY A 306 16.57 15.11 18.54
N THR A 307 16.41 15.21 17.22
CA THR A 307 16.44 16.47 16.49
C THR A 307 15.51 16.35 15.29
N SER A 308 14.76 17.41 15.02
CA SER A 308 14.01 17.59 13.78
C SER A 308 14.38 18.93 13.14
N ILE A 309 14.78 18.91 11.86
CA ILE A 309 15.15 20.10 11.09
C ILE A 309 14.25 20.17 9.86
N LYS A 310 13.55 21.30 9.68
CA LYS A 310 12.77 21.60 8.47
C LYS A 310 13.52 22.59 7.58
N LEU A 311 13.68 22.25 6.30
CA LEU A 311 14.36 23.07 5.30
C LEU A 311 13.44 23.31 4.09
N MET A 312 13.24 24.58 3.72
CA MET A 312 12.51 24.96 2.51
C MET A 312 13.49 25.05 1.33
N LEU A 313 13.38 24.17 0.33
CA LEU A 313 14.34 24.08 -0.77
C LEU A 313 13.92 24.94 -1.99
N PRO A 314 14.86 25.38 -2.84
CA PRO A 314 14.58 26.27 -3.98
C PRO A 314 13.62 25.69 -5.04
N ASP A 315 13.52 24.37 -5.12
CA ASP A 315 12.71 23.61 -6.07
C ASP A 315 11.34 23.20 -5.53
N LYS A 316 10.84 23.94 -4.52
CA LYS A 316 9.57 23.73 -3.81
C LYS A 316 9.48 22.43 -3.01
N TRP A 317 10.57 21.68 -2.91
CA TRP A 317 10.67 20.59 -1.95
C TRP A 317 10.82 21.14 -0.54
N VAL A 318 10.24 20.44 0.41
CA VAL A 318 10.49 20.63 1.84
C VAL A 318 11.23 19.40 2.34
N ALA A 319 12.35 19.60 3.04
CA ALA A 319 13.11 18.52 3.64
C ALA A 319 12.92 18.51 5.15
N TYR A 320 12.65 17.34 5.71
CA TYR A 320 12.59 17.08 7.13
C TYR A 320 13.71 16.11 7.47
N LEU A 321 14.66 16.55 8.28
CA LEU A 321 15.81 15.76 8.70
C LEU A 321 15.62 15.39 10.16
N PHE A 322 15.72 14.11 10.48
CA PHE A 322 15.55 13.64 11.84
C PHE A 322 16.67 12.70 12.26
N VAL A 323 17.11 12.87 13.51
CA VAL A 323 18.08 12.00 14.17
C VAL A 323 17.59 11.74 15.59
N SER A 324 17.50 10.49 16.00
CA SER A 324 17.24 10.08 17.39
C SER A 324 17.77 8.66 17.60
N GLY A 325 17.82 8.15 18.82
CA GLY A 325 18.30 6.79 19.06
C GLY A 325 18.33 6.39 20.51
N ASN A 326 18.58 5.10 20.73
CA ASN A 326 18.83 4.53 22.05
C ASN A 326 19.76 3.33 21.94
N GLU A 327 20.26 2.82 23.08
CA GLU A 327 21.21 1.70 23.11
C GLU A 327 20.63 0.39 22.54
N GLU A 328 19.32 0.19 22.65
CA GLU A 328 18.65 -1.05 22.22
C GLU A 328 18.49 -1.12 20.70
N GLN A 329 18.15 0.00 20.07
CA GLN A 329 17.78 0.06 18.66
C GLN A 329 18.82 0.75 17.77
N GLY A 330 19.79 1.46 18.34
CA GLY A 330 20.77 2.25 17.61
C GLY A 330 20.36 3.71 17.41
N SER A 331 21.14 4.44 16.61
CA SER A 331 20.81 5.80 16.17
C SER A 331 20.15 5.76 14.80
N PHE A 332 18.92 6.24 14.73
CA PHE A 332 18.10 6.37 13.54
C PHE A 332 18.34 7.72 12.88
N ILE A 333 18.55 7.70 11.58
CA ILE A 333 18.66 8.89 10.75
C ILE A 333 17.61 8.77 9.66
N THR A 334 16.74 9.78 9.55
CA THR A 334 15.74 9.84 8.50
C THR A 334 15.80 11.18 7.78
N ILE A 335 15.54 11.12 6.47
CA ILE A 335 15.51 12.29 5.58
C ILE A 335 14.25 12.12 4.73
N ARG A 336 13.24 12.92 5.03
CA ARG A 336 11.97 12.95 4.30
C ARG A 336 11.93 14.19 3.43
N TYR A 337 11.51 14.02 2.19
CA TYR A 337 11.30 15.07 1.22
C TYR A 337 9.84 15.05 0.80
N GLU A 338 9.19 16.21 0.88
CA GLU A 338 7.82 16.40 0.42
C GLU A 338 7.79 17.46 -0.67
N ARG A 339 7.04 17.19 -1.74
CA ARG A 339 6.69 18.22 -2.72
C ARG A 339 5.20 18.15 -2.97
N SER A 340 4.49 19.11 -2.39
CA SER A 340 3.06 19.27 -2.62
C SER A 340 2.77 19.84 -4.00
N LYS A 341 1.71 19.34 -4.63
CA LYS A 341 1.07 20.02 -5.76
C LYS A 341 0.33 21.30 -5.33
N LEU A 342 -0.14 21.33 -4.09
CA LEU A 342 -0.91 22.43 -3.52
C LEU A 342 -0.01 23.30 -2.63
N GLU A 343 -0.50 24.47 -2.22
CA GLU A 343 0.25 25.37 -1.33
C GLU A 343 0.26 24.85 0.12
N GLU A 344 -0.68 23.98 0.48
CA GLU A 344 -0.84 23.35 1.79
C GLU A 344 -0.95 21.82 1.62
N ALA A 345 -0.37 21.07 2.57
CA ALA A 345 -0.45 19.61 2.60
C ALA A 345 -1.87 19.18 2.94
N MET A 346 -2.38 18.17 2.25
CA MET A 346 -3.73 17.66 2.46
C MET A 346 -3.75 16.67 3.62
N ASP A 347 -4.82 16.68 4.41
CA ASP A 347 -5.06 15.57 5.34
C ASP A 347 -5.37 14.26 4.56
N PHE A 348 -5.35 13.12 5.26
CA PHE A 348 -5.58 11.82 4.65
C PHE A 348 -6.89 11.79 3.83
N TRP A 349 -7.98 12.28 4.40
CA TRP A 349 -9.30 12.20 3.78
C TRP A 349 -9.53 13.25 2.71
N GLU A 350 -8.97 14.45 2.86
CA GLU A 350 -8.93 15.44 1.79
C GLU A 350 -8.21 14.86 0.56
N SER A 351 -7.06 14.19 0.76
CA SER A 351 -6.33 13.51 -0.31
C SER A 351 -7.18 12.40 -0.94
N MET A 352 -7.87 11.59 -0.12
CA MET A 352 -8.78 10.56 -0.63
C MET A 352 -9.93 11.14 -1.47
N GLU A 353 -10.60 12.19 -1.01
CA GLU A 353 -11.69 12.86 -1.75
C GLU A 353 -11.21 13.47 -3.07
N SER A 354 -9.96 13.92 -3.13
CA SER A 354 -9.37 14.47 -4.35
C SER A 354 -9.26 13.45 -5.49
N LYS A 355 -9.23 12.14 -5.18
CA LYS A 355 -9.18 11.05 -6.18
C LYS A 355 -10.45 10.98 -7.04
N GLU A 356 -11.60 11.42 -6.53
CA GLU A 356 -12.83 11.50 -7.32
C GLU A 356 -12.83 12.69 -8.29
N LEU A 357 -12.04 13.74 -7.97
CA LEU A 357 -11.97 14.98 -8.74
C LEU A 357 -10.88 14.96 -9.83
N LEU A 358 -9.83 14.16 -9.61
CA LEU A 358 -8.80 13.87 -10.61
C LEU A 358 -9.38 13.00 -11.70
#